data_AF-A0A9X9A2K7-F1
#
_entry.id   AF-A0A9X9A2K7-F1
#
_cell.length_a   1.000
_cell.length_b   1.000
_cell.length_c   1.000
_cell.angle_alpha   90.00
_cell.angle_beta   90.00
_cell.angle_gamma   90.00
#
_symmetry.space_group_name_H-M   'P 1'
#
loop_
_entity.id
_entity.type
_entity.pdbx_description
1 polymer ?
#
loop_
_entity_poly.entity_id
_entity_poly.type
_entity_poly.pdbx_seq_one_letter_code
_entity_poly.pdbx_strand_id
1 'polypeptide(L)'
;MIIFNYILVCIIFGTTFLTIKIGIEAGAPPLFSAGIRFFLAGIILMIIFKLKRKEIMPHIFSKRIMYAGFCLTFMTFASLYWSEQYISSGLAAVLSATGPMMILLIQ
;
A
#
# COMPACT_ATOMS: atom_id res chain seq x y z
N MET A 1 24.16 -7.00 1.82
CA MET A 1 22.72 -7.31 1.64
C MET A 1 21.80 -6.14 2.05
N ILE A 2 22.07 -5.43 3.15
CA ILE A 2 21.22 -4.32 3.64
C ILE A 2 21.12 -3.16 2.63
N ILE A 3 22.24 -2.69 2.08
CA ILE A 3 22.27 -1.57 1.10
C ILE A 3 21.48 -1.90 -0.16
N PHE A 4 21.61 -3.13 -0.68
CA PHE A 4 20.86 -3.57 -1.85
C PHE A 4 19.35 -3.56 -1.60
N ASN A 5 18.90 -4.15 -0.49
CA ASN A 5 17.48 -4.15 -0.11
C ASN A 5 16.95 -2.72 0.10
N TYR A 6 17.77 -1.84 0.69
CA TYR A 6 17.41 -0.44 0.88
C TYR A 6 17.19 0.28 -0.45
N ILE A 7 18.15 0.17 -1.39
CA ILE A 7 18.02 0.75 -2.74
C ILE A 7 16.76 0.22 -3.43
N LEU A 8 16.50 -1.08 -3.32
CA LEU A 8 15.34 -1.71 -3.93
C LEU A 8 14.03 -1.14 -3.37
N VAL A 9 13.93 -0.97 -2.05
CA VAL A 9 12.78 -0.34 -1.39
C VAL A 9 12.61 1.12 -1.84
N CYS A 10 13.71 1.89 -1.91
CA CYS A 10 13.67 3.28 -2.38
C CYS A 10 13.12 3.38 -3.80
N ILE A 11 13.56 2.49 -4.70
CA ILE A 11 13.09 2.46 -6.09
C ILE A 11 11.60 2.09 -6.14
N ILE A 12 11.18 1.04 -5.43
CA ILE A 12 9.77 0.61 -5.41
C ILE A 12 8.88 1.72 -4.88
N PHE A 13 9.20 2.32 -3.73
CA PHE A 13 8.35 3.35 -3.14
C PHE A 13 8.37 4.64 -3.96
N GLY A 14 9.52 5.07 -4.46
CA GLY A 14 9.62 6.26 -5.31
C GLY A 14 8.82 6.13 -6.61
N THR A 15 8.87 4.97 -7.27
CA THR A 15 8.12 4.73 -8.51
C THR A 15 6.64 4.47 -8.28
N THR A 16 6.24 4.04 -7.08
CA THR A 16 4.83 3.79 -6.75
C THR A 16 4.00 5.06 -6.81
N PHE A 17 4.42 6.15 -6.15
CA PHE A 17 3.71 7.44 -6.19
C PHE A 17 3.63 8.00 -7.62
N LEU A 18 4.69 7.84 -8.41
CA LEU A 18 4.67 8.26 -9.81
C LEU A 18 3.65 7.46 -10.63
N THR A 19 3.63 6.14 -10.47
CA THR A 19 2.73 5.24 -11.22
C THR A 19 1.27 5.48 -10.86
N ILE A 20 0.97 5.75 -9.59
CA ILE A 20 -0.38 6.07 -9.13
C ILE A 20 -0.88 7.34 -9.84
N LYS A 21 -0.07 8.40 -9.81
CA LYS A 21 -0.40 9.66 -10.48
C LYS A 21 -0.64 9.48 -11.98
N ILE A 22 0.24 8.75 -12.67
CA ILE A 22 0.08 8.44 -14.11
C ILE A 22 -1.24 7.69 -14.35
N GLY A 23 -1.59 6.72 -13.51
CA GLY A 23 -2.86 6.00 -13.63
C GLY A 23 -4.09 6.89 -13.44
N ILE A 24 -4.03 7.81 -12.47
CA ILE A 24 -5.11 8.79 -12.23
C ILE A 24 -5.22 9.77 -13.41
N GLU A 25 -4.10 10.28 -13.92
CA GLU A 25 -4.07 11.17 -15.09
C GLU A 25 -4.56 10.49 -16.38
N ALA A 26 -4.34 9.18 -16.50
CA ALA A 26 -4.91 8.36 -17.57
C ALA A 26 -6.44 8.13 -17.44
N GLY A 27 -7.07 8.67 -16.39
CA GLY A 27 -8.51 8.59 -16.15
C GLY A 27 -8.95 7.40 -15.31
N ALA A 28 -8.04 6.66 -14.67
CA ALA A 28 -8.41 5.56 -13.79
C ALA A 28 -9.06 6.09 -12.49
N PRO A 29 -10.25 5.59 -12.09
CA PRO A 29 -10.84 5.97 -10.81
C PRO A 29 -9.91 5.55 -9.65
N PRO A 30 -9.49 6.48 -8.76
CA PRO A 30 -8.41 6.23 -7.81
C PRO A 30 -8.70 5.06 -6.86
N LEU A 31 -9.90 5.05 -6.27
CA LEU A 31 -10.27 3.99 -5.31
C LEU A 31 -10.42 2.62 -5.97
N PHE A 32 -10.87 2.59 -7.23
CA PHE A 32 -10.98 1.36 -8.01
C PHE A 32 -9.59 0.82 -8.40
N SER A 33 -8.69 1.70 -8.83
CA SER A 33 -7.29 1.36 -9.12
C SER A 33 -6.57 0.78 -7.90
N ALA A 34 -6.70 1.44 -6.74
CA ALA A 34 -6.20 0.91 -5.47
C ALA A 34 -6.84 -0.45 -5.12
N GLY A 35 -8.15 -0.56 -5.27
CA GLY A 35 -8.91 -1.78 -5.00
C GLY A 35 -8.40 -2.98 -5.80
N ILE A 36 -8.22 -2.83 -7.12
CA ILE A 36 -7.66 -3.88 -7.98
C ILE A 36 -6.26 -4.27 -7.52
N ARG A 37 -5.40 -3.29 -7.24
CA ARG A 37 -4.01 -3.54 -6.82
C ARG A 37 -3.94 -4.40 -5.57
N PHE A 38 -4.71 -4.05 -4.53
CA PHE A 38 -4.71 -4.79 -3.27
C PHE A 38 -5.48 -6.10 -3.35
N PHE A 39 -6.51 -6.19 -4.19
CA PHE A 39 -7.24 -7.43 -4.44
C PHE A 39 -6.34 -8.47 -5.12
N LEU A 40 -5.60 -8.07 -6.16
CA LEU A 40 -4.61 -8.94 -6.82
C LEU A 40 -3.50 -9.36 -5.86
N ALA A 41 -2.98 -8.45 -5.03
CA ALA A 41 -2.00 -8.80 -4.01
C ALA A 41 -2.54 -9.84 -3.00
N GLY A 42 -3.81 -9.69 -2.58
CA GLY A 42 -4.48 -10.67 -1.73
C GLY A 42 -4.60 -12.04 -2.37
N ILE A 43 -4.99 -12.11 -3.65
CA ILE A 43 -5.05 -13.37 -4.41
C ILE A 43 -3.67 -14.03 -4.51
N ILE A 44 -2.64 -13.26 -4.88
CA ILE A 44 -1.27 -13.76 -5.00
C ILE A 44 -0.80 -14.33 -3.66
N LEU A 45 -1.04 -13.63 -2.55
CA LEU A 45 -0.71 -14.13 -1.22
C LEU A 45 -1.45 -15.42 -0.89
N MET A 46 -2.75 -15.51 -1.17
CA MET A 46 -3.53 -16.75 -0.97
C MET A 46 -2.96 -17.93 -1.76
N ILE A 47 -2.55 -17.71 -3.01
CA ILE A 47 -1.91 -18.74 -3.85
C ILE A 47 -0.58 -19.18 -3.24
N ILE A 48 0.27 -18.24 -2.83
CA ILE A 48 1.57 -18.54 -2.21
C ILE A 48 1.40 -19.37 -0.93
N PHE A 49 0.45 -19.01 -0.07
CA PHE A 49 0.21 -19.76 1.16
C PHE A 49 -0.36 -21.15 0.91
N LYS A 50 -1.24 -21.30 -0.08
CA LYS A 50 -1.74 -22.61 -0.53
C LYS A 50 -0.60 -23.49 -1.02
N LEU A 51 0.31 -22.95 -1.83
CA LEU A 51 1.51 -23.65 -2.32
C LEU A 51 2.44 -24.06 -1.17
N LYS A 52 2.58 -23.22 -0.15
CA LYS A 52 3.38 -23.51 1.06
C LYS A 52 2.69 -24.44 2.06
N ARG A 53 1.51 -24.98 1.74
CA ARG A 53 0.68 -25.84 2.62
C ARG A 53 0.49 -25.25 4.03
N LYS A 54 0.41 -23.92 4.13
CA LYS A 54 0.14 -23.25 5.41
C LYS A 54 -1.37 -23.06 5.56
N GLU A 55 -1.94 -23.56 6.64
CA GLU A 55 -3.34 -23.31 6.98
C GLU A 55 -3.51 -21.90 7.54
N ILE A 56 -3.84 -20.96 6.65
CA ILE A 56 -4.13 -19.56 7.00
C ILE A 56 -5.64 -19.28 7.11
N MET A 57 -6.49 -20.12 6.51
CA MET A 57 -7.94 -19.91 6.44
C MET A 57 -8.62 -19.54 7.77
N PRO A 58 -8.32 -20.21 8.91
CA PRO A 58 -8.97 -19.85 10.18
C PRO A 58 -8.54 -18.48 10.73
N HIS A 59 -7.44 -17.89 10.25
CA HIS A 59 -6.93 -16.61 10.75
C HIS A 59 -7.34 -15.43 9.86
N ILE A 60 -7.60 -15.64 8.57
CA ILE A 60 -7.93 -14.57 7.59
C ILE A 60 -9.15 -13.76 8.02
N PHE A 61 -10.16 -14.41 8.61
CA PHE A 61 -11.40 -13.76 9.07
C PHE A 61 -11.34 -13.31 10.53
N SER A 62 -10.16 -13.31 11.16
CA SER A 62 -10.00 -12.75 12.49
C SER A 62 -10.33 -11.25 12.46
N LYS A 63 -11.15 -10.80 13.40
CA LYS A 63 -11.48 -9.37 13.59
C LYS A 63 -10.20 -8.52 13.61
N ARG A 64 -9.13 -9.01 14.23
CA ARG A 64 -7.83 -8.32 14.32
C ARG A 64 -7.22 -8.07 12.94
N ILE A 65 -7.25 -9.05 12.03
CA ILE A 65 -6.72 -8.89 10.67
C ILE A 65 -7.60 -7.94 9.87
N MET A 66 -8.92 -8.02 10.04
CA MET A 66 -9.86 -7.11 9.38
C MET A 66 -9.64 -5.65 9.82
N TYR A 67 -9.50 -5.40 11.13
CA TYR A 67 -9.16 -4.08 11.65
C TYR A 67 -7.80 -3.59 11.18
N ALA A 68 -6.76 -4.45 11.21
CA ALA A 68 -5.43 -4.08 10.74
C ALA A 68 -5.43 -3.75 9.23
N GLY A 69 -6.10 -4.55 8.41
CA GLY A 69 -6.24 -4.30 6.98
C GLY A 69 -7.00 -3.00 6.70
N PHE A 70 -8.08 -2.75 7.44
CA PHE A 70 -8.86 -1.52 7.30
C PHE A 70 -8.04 -0.28 7.68
N CYS A 71 -7.43 -0.25 8.87
CA CYS A 71 -6.71 0.92 9.37
C CYS A 71 -5.37 1.14 8.65
N LEU A 72 -4.56 0.08 8.49
CA LEU A 72 -3.20 0.23 7.97
C LEU A 72 -3.15 0.25 6.44
N THR A 73 -4.09 -0.43 5.77
CA THR A 73 -4.08 -0.54 4.30
C THR A 73 -5.17 0.32 3.68
N PHE A 74 -6.44 0.04 3.97
CA PHE A 74 -7.54 0.74 3.30
C PHE A 74 -7.51 2.25 3.59
N MET A 75 -7.49 2.66 4.86
CA MET A 75 -7.55 4.08 5.22
C MET A 75 -6.32 4.85 4.73
N THR A 76 -5.13 4.26 4.89
CA THR A 76 -3.87 4.85 4.44
C THR A 76 -3.82 5.04 2.92
N PHE A 77 -4.07 3.98 2.14
CA PHE A 77 -3.92 4.05 0.69
C PHE A 77 -5.13 4.69 0.00
N ALA A 78 -6.35 4.58 0.54
CA ALA A 78 -7.50 5.32 0.01
C ALA A 78 -7.27 6.82 0.13
N SER A 79 -6.78 7.29 1.28
CA SER A 79 -6.44 8.71 1.47
C SER A 79 -5.33 9.18 0.53
N LEU A 80 -4.32 8.33 0.30
CA LEU A 80 -3.23 8.60 -0.64
C LEU A 80 -3.71 8.72 -2.09
N TYR A 81 -4.45 7.73 -2.59
CA TYR A 81 -4.98 7.76 -3.96
C TYR A 81 -5.98 8.91 -4.15
N TRP A 82 -6.73 9.24 -3.09
CA TRP A 82 -7.64 10.38 -3.12
C TRP A 82 -6.87 11.70 -3.23
N SER A 83 -5.82 11.88 -2.42
CA SER A 83 -5.03 13.12 -2.40
C SER A 83 -4.24 13.33 -3.69
N GLU A 84 -3.70 12.27 -4.30
CA GLU A 84 -2.96 12.33 -5.57
C GLU A 84 -3.78 12.87 -6.75
N GLN A 85 -5.11 12.96 -6.65
CA GLN A 85 -5.92 13.71 -7.62
C GLN A 85 -5.63 15.22 -7.59
N TYR A 86 -5.29 15.75 -6.41
CA TYR A 86 -5.15 17.17 -6.16
C TYR A 86 -3.69 17.63 -6.02
N ILE A 87 -2.78 16.73 -5.66
CA ILE A 87 -1.35 17.04 -5.44
C ILE A 87 -0.45 16.32 -6.43
N SER A 88 0.80 16.78 -6.56
CA SER A 88 1.81 16.09 -7.36
C SER A 88 2.33 14.83 -6.63
N SER A 89 2.81 13.85 -7.38
CA SER A 89 3.39 12.61 -6.84
C SER A 89 4.59 12.88 -5.93
N GLY A 90 5.40 13.89 -6.24
CA GLY A 90 6.51 14.32 -5.39
C GLY A 90 6.05 14.86 -4.04
N LEU A 91 5.01 15.70 -4.02
CA LEU A 91 4.46 16.23 -2.77
C LEU A 91 3.80 15.11 -1.95
N ALA A 92 3.07 14.20 -2.61
CA ALA A 92 2.50 13.02 -1.96
C ALA A 92 3.56 12.15 -1.28
N ALA A 93 4.70 11.91 -1.97
CA ALA A 93 5.81 11.14 -1.42
C ALA A 93 6.45 11.82 -0.20
N VAL A 94 6.69 13.13 -0.25
CA VAL A 94 7.25 13.89 0.88
C VAL A 94 6.30 13.87 2.08
N LEU A 95 5.00 14.09 1.86
CA LEU A 95 4.01 14.01 2.92
C LEU A 95 3.94 12.61 3.52
N SER A 96 3.97 11.55 2.68
CA SER A 96 4.00 10.17 3.17
C SER A 96 5.26 9.87 3.99
N ALA A 97 6.39 10.52 3.70
CA ALA A 97 7.63 10.36 4.46
C ALA A 97 7.59 10.98 5.87
N THR A 98 6.56 11.75 6.20
CA THR A 98 6.32 12.24 7.57
C THR A 98 5.76 11.19 8.52
N GLY A 99 5.34 10.02 8.00
CA GLY A 99 4.78 8.93 8.80
C GLY A 99 5.65 8.50 9.98
N PRO A 100 6.95 8.20 9.79
CA PRO A 100 7.85 7.86 10.90
C PRO A 100 8.00 8.98 11.94
N MET A 101 7.97 10.24 11.51
CA MET A 101 8.02 11.38 12.43
C MET A 101 6.77 11.44 13.32
N MET A 102 5.59 11.22 12.74
CA MET A 102 4.34 11.15 13.50
C MET A 102 4.33 9.97 14.48
N ILE A 103 4.85 8.81 14.06
CA ILE A 103 4.98 7.65 14.96
C ILE A 103 5.87 7.99 16.15
N LEU A 104 7.01 8.65 15.91
CA LEU A 104 7.95 9.05 16.97
C LEU A 104 7.34 10.07 17.96
N LEU A 105 6.39 10.89 17.54
CA LEU A 105 5.68 11.83 18.43
C LEU A 105 4.59 11.17 19.27
N ILE A 106 4.02 10.06 18.78
CA ILE A 106 2.92 9.35 19.45
C ILE A 106 3.45 8.27 20.41
N GLN A 107 4.63 7.72 20.15
CA GLN A 107 5.31 6.73 20.98
C GLN A 107 5.99 7.35 22.21
#